data_AF-A0A962S573-F1
#
_entry.id   AF-A0A962S573-F1
#
_cell.length_a   1.000
_cell.length_b   1.000
_cell.length_c   1.000
_cell.angle_alpha   90.00
_cell.angle_beta   90.00
_cell.angle_gamma   90.00
#
_symmetry.space_group_name_H-M   'P 1'
#
loop_
_entity.id
_entity.type
_entity.pdbx_description
1 polymer ?
#
loop_
_entity_poly.entity_id
_entity_poly.type
_entity_poly.pdbx_seq_one_letter_code
_entity_poly.pdbx_strand_id
1 'polypeptide(L)'
;MPLIDQEIVELNLFWLVKAREFARENRQKAVVVLGLDNDLADKLSSLSIDDLNRIAHAGVLLFRPRFRPTLWQQLIARGSKSSLSIRLHTLLMAAGEKCD
;
A
#
# COMPACT_ATOMS: atom_id res chain seq x y z
N MET A 1 15.80 -11.40 22.13
CA MET A 1 14.76 -11.24 21.10
C MET A 1 14.80 -9.79 20.65
N PRO A 2 14.78 -9.46 19.35
CA PRO A 2 14.58 -8.07 18.97
C PRO A 2 13.22 -7.65 19.53
N LEU A 3 13.19 -6.52 20.24
CA LEU A 3 11.93 -5.91 20.68
C LEU A 3 11.09 -5.70 19.42
N ILE A 4 9.88 -6.26 19.41
CA ILE A 4 8.92 -6.00 18.35
C ILE A 4 8.64 -4.50 18.39
N ASP A 5 8.95 -3.82 17.29
CA ASP A 5 8.67 -2.40 17.16
C ASP A 5 7.16 -2.21 16.99
N GLN A 6 6.55 -1.61 18.02
CA GLN A 6 5.10 -1.43 18.07
C GLN A 6 4.61 -0.48 16.95
N GLU A 7 5.42 0.49 16.53
CA GLU A 7 5.05 1.41 15.44
C GLU A 7 5.00 0.66 14.10
N ILE A 8 5.90 -0.30 13.90
CA ILE A 8 5.90 -1.16 12.71
C ILE A 8 4.66 -2.07 12.70
N VAL A 9 4.28 -2.63 13.85
CA VAL A 9 3.06 -3.44 13.97
C VAL A 9 1.81 -2.61 13.66
N GLU A 10 1.72 -1.39 14.19
CA GLU A 10 0.60 -0.49 13.93
C GLU A 10 0.51 -0.08 12.46
N LEU A 11 1.63 0.28 11.83
CA LEU A 11 1.68 0.61 10.40
C LEU A 11 1.25 -0.58 9.54
N ASN A 12 1.72 -1.78 9.86
CA ASN A 12 1.31 -2.99 9.17
C ASN A 12 -0.18 -3.24 9.31
N LEU A 13 -0.74 -3.12 10.51
CA LEU A 13 -2.15 -3.35 10.76
C LEU A 13 -3.02 -2.32 10.03
N PHE A 14 -2.68 -1.03 10.10
CA PHE A 14 -3.41 0.01 9.38
C PHE A 14 -3.43 -0.25 7.87
N TRP A 15 -2.28 -0.63 7.30
CA TRP A 15 -2.18 -0.97 5.89
C TRP A 15 -3.03 -2.21 5.55
N LEU A 16 -2.92 -3.30 6.31
CA LEU A 16 -3.65 -4.55 6.10
C LEU A 16 -5.17 -4.35 6.16
N VAL A 17 -5.66 -3.60 7.16
CA VAL A 17 -7.08 -3.28 7.29
C VAL A 17 -7.54 -2.48 6.08
N LYS A 18 -6.79 -1.45 5.68
CA LYS A 18 -7.16 -0.63 4.51
C LYS A 18 -7.19 -1.45 3.21
N ALA A 19 -6.20 -2.32 3.03
CA ALA A 19 -6.10 -3.22 1.89
C ALA A 19 -7.31 -4.16 1.79
N ARG A 20 -7.69 -4.76 2.91
CA ARG A 20 -8.87 -5.63 3.01
C ARG A 20 -10.17 -4.88 2.72
N GLU A 21 -10.37 -3.70 3.29
CA GLU A 21 -11.60 -2.93 3.05
C GLU A 21 -11.71 -2.50 1.59
N PHE A 22 -10.61 -2.06 0.97
CA PHE A 22 -10.60 -1.76 -0.46
C PHE A 22 -10.87 -3.00 -1.30
N ALA A 23 -10.30 -4.15 -0.97
CA ALA A 23 -10.54 -5.39 -1.69
C ALA A 23 -12.02 -5.84 -1.63
N ARG A 24 -12.67 -5.64 -0.47
CA ARG A 24 -14.10 -5.95 -0.27
C ARG A 24 -15.03 -4.99 -0.99
N GLU A 25 -14.73 -3.70 -0.95
CA GLU A 25 -15.58 -2.67 -1.56
C GLU A 25 -15.42 -2.65 -3.09
N ASN A 26 -14.18 -2.60 -3.57
CA ASN A 26 -13.85 -2.58 -4.99
C ASN A 26 -12.40 -3.02 -5.20
N ARG A 27 -12.23 -4.26 -5.66
CA ARG A 27 -10.93 -4.86 -5.99
C ARG A 27 -10.04 -3.95 -6.85
N GLN A 28 -10.62 -3.26 -7.84
CA GLN A 28 -9.85 -2.37 -8.72
C GLN A 28 -9.30 -1.15 -7.95
N LYS A 29 -10.02 -0.64 -6.95
CA LYS A 29 -9.47 0.40 -6.05
C LYS A 29 -8.28 -0.14 -5.26
N ALA A 30 -8.35 -1.38 -4.79
CA ALA A 30 -7.26 -2.02 -4.06
C ALA A 30 -6.00 -2.16 -4.95
N VAL A 31 -6.17 -2.61 -6.19
CA VAL A 31 -5.06 -2.74 -7.16
C VAL A 31 -4.48 -1.37 -7.55
N VAL A 32 -5.32 -0.41 -7.94
CA VAL A 32 -4.84 0.88 -8.47
C VAL A 32 -4.29 1.78 -7.36
N VAL A 33 -5.01 1.89 -6.24
CA VAL A 33 -4.66 2.85 -5.18
C VAL A 33 -3.57 2.30 -4.26
N LEU A 34 -3.64 1.01 -3.89
CA LEU A 34 -2.66 0.40 -2.98
C LEU A 34 -1.56 -0.38 -3.71
N GLY A 35 -1.68 -0.59 -5.03
CA GLY A 35 -0.68 -1.35 -5.79
C GLY A 35 -0.68 -2.84 -5.46
N LEU A 36 -1.82 -3.38 -5.01
CA LEU A 36 -1.94 -4.79 -4.70
C LEU A 36 -2.00 -5.63 -5.97
N ASP A 37 -1.36 -6.80 -5.93
CA ASP A 37 -1.66 -7.85 -6.88
C ASP A 37 -3.10 -8.34 -6.72
N ASN A 38 -3.67 -8.82 -7.82
CA ASN A 38 -5.02 -9.34 -7.90
C ASN A 38 -5.25 -10.52 -6.95
N ASP A 39 -4.34 -11.49 -6.88
CA ASP A 39 -4.50 -12.67 -6.03
C ASP A 39 -4.36 -12.30 -4.55
N LEU A 40 -3.48 -11.34 -4.25
CA LEU A 40 -3.32 -10.82 -2.90
C LEU A 40 -4.58 -10.07 -2.44
N ALA A 41 -5.19 -9.25 -3.30
CA ALA A 41 -6.45 -8.57 -2.98
C ALA A 41 -7.56 -9.57 -2.64
N ASP A 42 -7.69 -10.66 -3.41
CA ASP A 42 -8.68 -11.71 -3.15
C ASP A 42 -8.45 -12.38 -1.80
N LYS A 43 -7.21 -12.78 -1.50
CA LYS A 43 -6.85 -13.39 -0.21
C LYS A 43 -7.12 -12.45 0.97
N LEU A 44 -6.74 -11.18 0.86
CA LEU A 44 -6.95 -10.21 1.93
C LEU A 44 -8.44 -9.96 2.19
N SER A 45 -9.28 -10.02 1.16
CA SER A 45 -10.73 -9.80 1.29
C SER A 45 -11.41 -10.81 2.23
N SER A 46 -10.90 -12.06 2.29
CA SER A 46 -11.49 -13.12 3.11
C SER A 46 -11.00 -13.15 4.57
N LEU A 47 -9.90 -12.47 4.89
CA LEU A 47 -9.30 -12.54 6.23
C LEU A 47 -10.18 -11.92 7.32
N SER A 48 -10.07 -12.43 8.54
CA SER A 48 -10.62 -11.79 9.73
C SER A 48 -9.69 -10.69 10.25
N ILE A 49 -10.19 -9.82 11.13
CA ILE A 49 -9.34 -8.80 11.78
C ILE A 49 -8.27 -9.47 12.66
N ASP A 50 -8.59 -10.61 13.29
CA ASP A 50 -7.63 -11.37 14.10
C ASP A 50 -6.48 -11.94 13.24
N ASP A 51 -6.78 -12.38 12.02
CA ASP A 51 -5.74 -12.81 11.08
C ASP A 51 -4.83 -11.64 10.68
N LEU A 52 -5.41 -10.47 10.41
CA LEU A 52 -4.62 -9.26 10.10
C LEU A 52 -3.73 -8.86 11.27
N ASN A 53 -4.25 -8.92 12.50
CA ASN A 53 -3.46 -8.66 13.71
C ASN A 53 -2.28 -9.61 13.84
N ARG A 54 -2.47 -10.91 13.59
CA ARG A 54 -1.38 -11.88 13.61
C ARG A 54 -0.32 -11.58 12.55
N ILE A 55 -0.73 -11.26 11.33
CA ILE A 55 0.17 -10.94 10.22
C ILE A 55 0.96 -9.66 10.52
N ALA A 56 0.35 -8.65 11.15
CA ALA A 56 1.00 -7.38 11.48
C ALA A 56 2.26 -7.53 12.35
N HIS A 57 2.37 -8.62 13.11
CA HIS A 57 3.49 -8.93 13.99
C HIS A 57 4.70 -9.57 13.29
N ALA A 58 4.82 -9.43 11.96
CA ALA A 58 5.94 -9.98 11.17
C ALA A 58 7.33 -9.43 11.56
N GLY A 59 7.41 -8.38 12.38
CA GLY A 59 8.66 -7.77 12.84
C GLY A 59 9.38 -6.92 11.78
N VAL A 60 8.79 -6.77 10.60
CA VAL A 60 9.24 -5.94 9.48
C VAL A 60 8.04 -5.30 8.80
N LEU A 61 8.25 -4.22 8.03
CA LEU A 61 7.19 -3.64 7.21
C LEU A 61 6.74 -4.63 6.13
N LEU A 62 5.43 -4.83 6.04
CA LEU A 62 4.80 -5.74 5.08
C LEU A 62 4.54 -5.11 3.71
N PHE A 63 4.82 -3.81 3.58
CA PHE A 63 4.64 -3.06 2.35
C PHE A 63 5.93 -2.31 2.02
N ARG A 64 6.16 -2.13 0.72
CA ARG A 64 7.24 -1.31 0.19
C ARG A 64 6.67 -0.11 -0.56
N PRO A 65 7.38 1.03 -0.62
CA PRO A 65 7.03 2.09 -1.55
C PRO A 65 6.92 1.53 -2.97
N ARG A 66 5.77 1.76 -3.60
CA ARG A 66 5.47 1.26 -4.94
C ARG A 66 6.42 1.85 -5.99
N PHE A 67 6.61 3.17 -5.92
CA PHE A 67 7.37 3.91 -6.92
C PHE A 67 8.87 3.94 -6.61
N ARG A 68 9.66 3.93 -7.68
CA ARG A 68 11.12 4.05 -7.61
C ARG A 68 11.57 5.35 -6.90
N PRO A 69 12.72 5.34 -6.22
CA PRO A 69 13.28 6.52 -5.54
C PRO A 69 13.41 7.77 -6.42
N THR A 70 13.60 7.60 -7.73
CA THR A 70 13.70 8.71 -8.69
C THR A 70 12.40 9.53 -8.76
N LEU A 71 11.23 8.89 -8.64
CA LEU A 71 9.96 9.62 -8.60
C LEU A 71 9.85 10.46 -7.33
N TRP A 72 10.26 9.90 -6.19
CA TRP A 72 10.30 10.63 -4.92
C TRP A 72 11.15 11.89 -5.03
N GLN A 73 12.35 11.78 -5.61
CA GLN A 73 13.23 12.92 -5.85
C GLN A 73 12.58 13.97 -6.75
N GLN A 74 11.90 13.55 -7.83
CA GLN A 74 11.18 14.46 -8.72
C GLN A 74 10.01 15.17 -8.03
N LEU A 75 9.24 14.47 -7.19
CA LEU A 75 8.12 15.04 -6.44
C LEU A 75 8.60 16.06 -5.41
N ILE A 76 9.68 15.75 -4.69
CA ILE A 76 10.30 16.66 -3.71
C ILE A 76 10.85 17.89 -4.41
N ALA A 77 11.55 17.72 -5.54
CA ALA A 77 12.18 18.83 -6.27
C ALA A 77 11.18 19.79 -6.94
N ARG A 78 9.99 19.30 -7.33
CA ARG A 78 9.00 20.10 -8.06
C ARG A 78 8.19 21.07 -7.18
N GLY A 79 8.15 20.86 -5.85
CA GLY A 79 7.33 21.68 -4.96
C GLY A 79 5.83 21.69 -5.35
N SER A 80 5.00 22.48 -4.66
CA SER A 80 3.52 22.45 -4.79
C SER A 80 2.92 22.98 -6.11
N LYS A 81 3.64 22.91 -7.24
CA LYS A 81 3.10 23.37 -8.52
C LYS A 81 2.24 22.29 -9.18
N SER A 82 0.93 22.44 -9.00
CA SER A 82 -0.21 21.72 -9.60
C SER A 82 -0.50 20.31 -9.06
N SER A 83 -1.36 20.23 -8.04
CA SER A 83 -1.72 18.96 -7.39
C SER A 83 -2.53 17.99 -8.27
N LEU A 84 -3.28 18.50 -9.27
CA LEU A 84 -4.20 17.69 -10.08
C LEU A 84 -3.49 16.93 -11.22
N SER A 85 -2.54 17.59 -11.90
CA SER A 85 -1.71 16.96 -12.95
C SER A 85 -0.77 15.92 -12.35
N ILE A 86 -0.20 16.20 -11.17
CA ILE A 86 0.66 15.27 -10.44
C ILE A 86 -0.15 14.06 -9.97
N ARG A 87 -1.33 14.27 -9.35
CA ARG A 87 -2.18 13.14 -8.91
C ARG A 87 -2.62 12.27 -10.07
N LEU A 88 -3.04 12.85 -11.19
CA LEU A 88 -3.42 12.09 -12.37
C LEU A 88 -2.23 11.32 -12.95
N HIS A 89 -1.06 11.95 -13.08
CA HIS A 89 0.16 11.30 -13.53
C HIS A 89 0.57 10.15 -12.61
N THR A 90 0.53 10.35 -11.28
CA THR A 90 0.81 9.30 -10.28
C THR A 90 -0.19 8.16 -10.36
N LEU A 91 -1.48 8.44 -10.58
CA LEU A 91 -2.50 7.40 -10.77
C LEU A 91 -2.30 6.63 -12.09
N LEU A 92 -1.89 7.30 -13.16
CA LEU A 92 -1.56 6.64 -14.44
C LEU A 92 -0.30 5.79 -14.32
N MET A 93 0.73 6.27 -13.62
CA MET A 93 1.93 5.49 -13.30
C MET A 93 1.55 4.27 -12.43
N ALA A 94 0.71 4.47 -11.42
CA ALA A 94 0.15 3.40 -10.59
C ALA A 94 -0.75 2.43 -11.40
N ALA A 95 -1.40 2.85 -12.47
CA ALA A 95 -2.16 1.92 -13.30
C ALA A 95 -1.23 1.08 -14.21
N GLY A 96 -0.07 1.60 -14.57
CA GLY A 96 0.89 0.97 -15.50
C GLY A 96 2.04 0.20 -14.85
N GLU A 97 2.32 0.42 -13.56
CA GLU A 97 3.38 -0.27 -12.83
C GLU A 97 2.92 -1.68 -12.45
N LYS A 98 3.51 -2.69 -13.10
CA LYS A 98 3.29 -4.09 -12.75
C LYS A 98 3.80 -4.35 -11.34
N CYS A 99 3.02 -5.07 -10.55
CA CYS A 99 3.52 -5.63 -9.30
C CYS A 99 4.41 -6.81 -9.70
N ASP A 100 5.73 -6.58 -9.75
CA ASP A 100 6.73 -7.66 -9.91
C ASP A 100 6.64 -8.66 -8.76
#